data_AF-A0AB33J6P4-F1
#
_entry.id   AF-A0AB33J6P4-F1
#
_cell.length_a   1.000
_cell.length_b   1.000
_cell.length_c   1.000
_cell.angle_alpha   90.00
_cell.angle_beta   90.00
_cell.angle_gamma   90.00
#
_symmetry.space_group_name_H-M   'P 1'
#
loop_
_entity.id
_entity.type
_entity.pdbx_description
1 polymer ?
#
loop_
_entity_poly.entity_id
_entity_poly.type
_entity_poly.pdbx_seq_one_letter_code
_entity_poly.pdbx_strand_id
1 'polypeptide(L)'
;MNFPNIRKSARAFLQLRAADPISRHQVIVYLLHTAIVVIVITMQLTGLGGSQKVLPKAMSMIHLSACLTALSLFLARKVSVTVAFSSVALVAQATIVCRFIYFSHVRPEQYLHFIVLNQITSLMAVVFLVMCFVKYTPFVVATVSLITYGSVATYLKEPTLWNFFGFFLSIQTFLCVLGELLRRNVLNVQTENSNLHHRETRLMRAVRLNGREMEGYLRMSSNDNPTADDADRLFAMLTPKSQRNLINAVRLHLRRHLTDDCDLARLFPMLTKSEVDVCNLILQDKKMNEIGQLLEKSEKNVGVVRAHIRKKLDVPQGYELKQFLTEKLEDEKTGSIISRVTHKHSKIRSNK
;
A
#
# COMPACT_ATOMS: atom_id res chain seq x y z
N MET A 1 -38.38 5.30 17.44
CA MET A 1 -37.63 4.58 16.39
C MET A 1 -36.15 4.68 16.71
N ASN A 2 -35.47 3.58 17.04
CA ASN A 2 -34.16 3.60 17.72
C ASN A 2 -32.99 3.70 16.71
N PHE A 3 -32.60 4.93 16.35
CA PHE A 3 -31.48 5.25 15.44
C PHE A 3 -30.16 4.48 15.68
N PRO A 4 -29.68 4.26 16.94
CA PRO A 4 -28.41 3.56 17.15
C PRO A 4 -28.45 2.08 16.75
N ASN A 5 -29.62 1.44 16.79
CA ASN A 5 -29.78 0.02 16.44
C ASN A 5 -29.78 -0.19 14.92
N ILE A 6 -30.43 0.72 14.18
CA ILE A 6 -30.45 0.73 12.71
C ILE A 6 -29.02 0.94 12.16
N ARG A 7 -28.25 1.87 12.74
CA ARG A 7 -26.87 2.14 12.31
C ARG A 7 -25.92 0.97 12.58
N LYS A 8 -26.17 0.14 13.60
CA LYS A 8 -25.40 -1.08 13.87
C LYS A 8 -25.78 -2.19 12.88
N SER A 9 -27.06 -2.43 12.65
CA SER A 9 -27.55 -3.41 11.69
C SER A 9 -27.10 -3.09 10.25
N ALA A 10 -27.19 -1.82 9.83
CA ALA A 10 -26.71 -1.37 8.53
C ALA A 10 -25.19 -1.56 8.36
N ARG A 11 -24.39 -1.30 9.41
CA ARG A 11 -22.94 -1.55 9.37
C ARG A 11 -22.61 -3.03 9.29
N ALA A 12 -23.31 -3.89 10.05
CA ALA A 12 -23.14 -5.33 9.98
C ALA A 12 -23.50 -5.89 8.59
N PHE A 13 -24.60 -5.41 7.99
CA PHE A 13 -25.00 -5.76 6.62
C PHE A 13 -23.93 -5.37 5.58
N LEU A 14 -23.39 -4.16 5.67
CA LEU A 14 -22.34 -3.67 4.77
C LEU A 14 -21.03 -4.45 4.96
N GLN A 15 -20.64 -4.76 6.20
CA GLN A 15 -19.47 -5.57 6.51
C GLN A 15 -19.58 -7.01 5.97
N LEU A 16 -20.79 -7.61 6.00
CA LEU A 16 -21.03 -8.93 5.42
C LEU A 16 -21.01 -8.98 3.90
N ARG A 17 -21.17 -7.83 3.21
CA ARG A 17 -21.32 -7.76 1.75
C ARG A 17 -20.14 -7.10 1.03
N ALA A 18 -19.32 -6.33 1.72
CA ALA A 18 -18.19 -5.63 1.15
C ALA A 18 -17.03 -5.51 2.16
N ALA A 19 -15.91 -6.14 1.81
CA ALA A 19 -14.69 -6.13 2.62
C ALA A 19 -13.97 -4.78 2.53
N ASP A 20 -13.89 -4.20 1.32
CA ASP A 20 -13.21 -2.94 1.04
C ASP A 20 -14.16 -1.72 1.03
N PRO A 21 -13.65 -0.52 1.32
CA PRO A 21 -14.46 0.69 1.41
C PRO A 21 -15.13 1.08 0.08
N ILE A 22 -14.53 0.74 -1.06
CA ILE A 22 -15.06 1.06 -2.40
C ILE A 22 -16.30 0.22 -2.68
N SER A 23 -16.24 -1.09 -2.44
CA SER A 23 -17.39 -1.99 -2.56
C SER A 23 -18.54 -1.57 -1.64
N ARG A 24 -18.24 -1.05 -0.44
CA ARG A 24 -19.29 -0.52 0.47
C ARG A 24 -19.97 0.71 -0.11
N HIS A 25 -19.19 1.63 -0.65
CA HIS A 25 -19.72 2.81 -1.35
C HIS A 25 -20.62 2.39 -2.52
N GLN A 26 -20.17 1.44 -3.35
CA GLN A 26 -20.97 0.92 -4.47
C GLN A 26 -22.32 0.34 -4.01
N VAL A 27 -22.33 -0.45 -2.93
CA VAL A 27 -23.57 -1.00 -2.35
C VAL A 27 -24.51 0.12 -1.90
N ILE A 28 -23.99 1.15 -1.22
CA ILE A 28 -24.79 2.29 -0.75
C ILE A 28 -25.42 3.03 -1.93
N VAL A 29 -24.63 3.35 -2.96
CA VAL A 29 -25.10 4.04 -4.17
C VAL A 29 -26.18 3.23 -4.87
N TYR A 30 -26.01 1.90 -4.98
CA TYR A 30 -26.99 1.03 -5.62
C TYR A 30 -28.31 0.92 -4.84
N LEU A 31 -28.25 0.83 -3.51
CA LEU A 31 -29.45 0.82 -2.67
C LEU A 31 -30.19 2.15 -2.75
N LEU A 32 -29.46 3.26 -2.75
CA LEU A 32 -30.04 4.60 -2.92
C LEU A 32 -30.72 4.73 -4.29
N HIS A 33 -30.05 4.32 -5.36
CA HIS A 33 -30.62 4.28 -6.71
C HIS A 33 -31.91 3.45 -6.74
N THR A 34 -31.90 2.26 -6.14
CA THR A 34 -33.06 1.38 -6.09
C THR A 34 -34.24 2.03 -5.37
N ALA A 35 -33.99 2.67 -4.23
CA ALA A 35 -35.03 3.39 -3.48
C ALA A 35 -35.61 4.55 -4.31
N ILE A 36 -34.77 5.34 -4.99
CA ILE A 36 -35.21 6.44 -5.84
C ILE A 36 -36.04 5.92 -7.01
N VAL A 37 -35.62 4.85 -7.68
CA VAL A 37 -36.38 4.24 -8.79
C VAL A 37 -37.77 3.79 -8.33
N VAL A 38 -37.88 3.14 -7.17
CA VAL A 38 -39.17 2.72 -6.60
C VAL A 38 -40.06 3.94 -6.33
N ILE A 39 -39.53 4.99 -5.71
CA ILE A 39 -40.28 6.22 -5.42
C ILE A 39 -40.76 6.88 -6.72
N VAL A 40 -39.85 7.13 -7.66
CA VAL A 40 -40.14 7.81 -8.93
C VAL A 40 -41.14 7.03 -9.78
N ILE A 41 -40.98 5.70 -9.89
CA ILE A 41 -41.94 4.89 -10.65
C ILE A 41 -43.31 4.87 -9.97
N THR A 42 -43.36 4.80 -8.64
CA THR A 42 -44.63 4.87 -7.91
C THR A 42 -45.35 6.20 -8.19
N MET A 43 -44.62 7.32 -8.18
CA MET A 43 -45.18 8.64 -8.56
C MET A 43 -45.66 8.66 -10.02
N GLN A 44 -44.91 8.07 -10.95
CA GLN A 44 -45.34 7.99 -12.36
C GLN A 44 -46.63 7.17 -12.53
N LEU A 45 -46.79 6.09 -11.76
CA LEU A 45 -47.97 5.23 -11.81
C LEU A 45 -49.21 5.92 -11.26
N THR A 46 -49.09 6.78 -10.24
CA THR A 46 -50.18 7.57 -9.68
C THR A 46 -50.54 8.81 -10.50
N GLY A 47 -49.80 9.11 -11.58
CA GLY A 47 -50.08 10.24 -12.47
C GLY A 47 -49.18 11.45 -12.27
N LEU A 48 -48.32 11.44 -11.25
CA LEU A 48 -47.43 12.55 -10.97
C LEU A 48 -46.16 12.45 -11.83
N GLY A 49 -46.08 13.25 -12.90
CA GLY A 49 -44.94 13.27 -13.82
C GLY A 49 -44.87 12.09 -14.79
N GLY A 50 -45.95 11.29 -14.90
CA GLY A 50 -46.01 10.10 -15.76
C GLY A 50 -47.24 10.09 -16.67
N SER A 51 -47.04 9.69 -17.94
CA SER A 51 -48.16 9.53 -18.88
C SER A 51 -49.08 8.39 -18.44
N GLN A 52 -50.38 8.66 -18.38
CA GLN A 52 -51.38 7.68 -17.93
C GLN A 52 -51.84 6.69 -19.00
N LYS A 53 -51.25 6.76 -20.20
CA LYS A 53 -51.49 5.84 -21.31
C LYS A 53 -50.92 4.45 -21.02
N VAL A 54 -51.52 3.43 -21.62
CA VAL A 54 -51.20 2.01 -21.35
C VAL A 54 -49.74 1.69 -21.59
N LEU A 55 -49.17 2.13 -22.73
CA LEU A 55 -47.79 1.77 -23.10
C LEU A 55 -46.73 2.39 -22.14
N PRO A 56 -46.72 3.71 -21.85
CA PRO A 56 -45.79 4.29 -20.87
C PRO A 56 -45.89 3.66 -19.46
N LYS A 57 -47.11 3.33 -19.01
CA LYS A 57 -47.34 2.61 -17.75
C LYS A 57 -46.74 1.20 -17.76
N ALA A 58 -46.95 0.44 -18.82
CA ALA A 58 -46.35 -0.89 -18.98
C ALA A 58 -44.82 -0.82 -18.93
N MET A 59 -44.21 0.18 -19.59
CA MET A 59 -42.77 0.41 -19.55
C MET A 59 -42.26 0.77 -18.14
N SER A 60 -43.04 1.52 -17.34
CA SER A 60 -42.73 1.75 -15.92
C SER A 60 -42.70 0.46 -15.13
N MET A 61 -43.68 -0.42 -15.34
CA MET A 61 -43.76 -1.73 -14.67
C MET A 61 -42.61 -2.65 -15.06
N ILE A 62 -42.20 -2.64 -16.33
CA ILE A 62 -41.03 -3.38 -16.81
C ILE A 62 -39.76 -2.89 -16.10
N HIS A 63 -39.54 -1.57 -16.03
CA HIS A 63 -38.38 -1.02 -15.33
C HIS A 63 -38.40 -1.36 -13.83
N LEU A 64 -39.56 -1.23 -13.15
CA LEU A 64 -39.69 -1.56 -11.73
C LEU A 64 -39.43 -3.04 -11.47
N SER A 65 -40.01 -3.94 -12.27
CA SER A 65 -39.81 -5.38 -12.13
C SER A 65 -38.35 -5.78 -12.34
N ALA A 66 -37.66 -5.19 -13.33
CA ALA A 66 -36.23 -5.39 -13.53
C ALA A 66 -35.41 -4.90 -12.32
N CYS A 67 -35.75 -3.74 -11.76
CA CYS A 67 -35.12 -3.18 -10.58
C CYS A 67 -35.25 -4.09 -9.35
N LEU A 68 -36.48 -4.55 -9.06
CA LEU A 68 -36.75 -5.47 -7.95
C LEU A 68 -36.12 -6.85 -8.15
N THR A 69 -36.12 -7.36 -9.38
CA THR A 69 -35.46 -8.64 -9.70
C THR A 69 -33.95 -8.54 -9.50
N ALA A 70 -33.32 -7.48 -10.00
CA ALA A 70 -31.89 -7.25 -9.80
C ALA A 70 -31.54 -7.08 -8.31
N LEU A 71 -32.38 -6.36 -7.55
CA LEU A 71 -32.22 -6.22 -6.10
C LEU A 71 -32.30 -7.59 -5.41
N SER A 72 -33.30 -8.40 -5.72
CA SER A 72 -33.44 -9.76 -5.17
C SER A 72 -32.24 -10.64 -5.50
N LEU A 73 -31.76 -10.61 -6.74
CA LEU A 73 -30.57 -11.37 -7.15
C LEU A 73 -29.31 -10.90 -6.40
N PHE A 74 -29.14 -9.59 -6.22
CA PHE A 74 -28.05 -9.02 -5.42
C PHE A 74 -28.18 -9.42 -3.94
N LEU A 75 -29.39 -9.36 -3.37
CA LEU A 75 -29.64 -9.77 -1.99
C LEU A 75 -29.34 -11.26 -1.79
N ALA A 76 -29.68 -12.10 -2.77
CA ALA A 76 -29.34 -13.52 -2.84
C ALA A 76 -27.86 -13.81 -3.18
N ARG A 77 -27.01 -12.78 -3.32
CA ARG A 77 -25.57 -12.88 -3.65
C ARG A 77 -25.27 -13.57 -4.99
N LYS A 78 -26.24 -13.60 -5.91
CA LYS A 78 -26.07 -14.21 -7.24
C LYS A 78 -25.37 -13.28 -8.24
N VAL A 79 -25.43 -11.98 -8.02
CA VAL A 79 -24.86 -10.96 -8.91
C VAL A 79 -24.11 -9.90 -8.12
N SER A 80 -23.06 -9.34 -8.72
CA SER A 80 -22.35 -8.18 -8.16
C SER A 80 -23.17 -6.91 -8.30
N VAL A 81 -22.87 -5.90 -7.49
CA VAL A 81 -23.53 -4.58 -7.52
C VAL A 81 -23.44 -3.96 -8.92
N THR A 82 -22.26 -3.97 -9.52
CA THR A 82 -22.01 -3.40 -10.84
C THR A 82 -22.84 -4.06 -11.94
N VAL A 83 -23.00 -5.39 -11.89
CA VAL A 83 -23.80 -6.15 -12.85
C VAL A 83 -25.29 -5.88 -12.65
N ALA A 84 -25.78 -5.97 -11.40
CA ALA A 84 -27.15 -5.68 -11.06
C ALA A 84 -27.54 -4.27 -11.53
N PHE A 85 -26.74 -3.28 -11.17
CA PHE A 85 -27.01 -1.90 -11.52
C PHE A 85 -26.92 -1.65 -13.03
N SER A 86 -25.90 -2.18 -13.71
CA SER A 86 -25.80 -2.03 -15.17
C SER A 86 -26.99 -2.64 -15.90
N SER A 87 -27.47 -3.80 -15.46
CA SER A 87 -28.65 -4.44 -16.07
C SER A 87 -29.90 -3.58 -15.94
N VAL A 88 -30.15 -3.01 -14.75
CA VAL A 88 -31.30 -2.12 -14.52
C VAL A 88 -31.19 -0.86 -15.37
N ALA A 89 -30.00 -0.25 -15.44
CA ALA A 89 -29.79 0.95 -16.23
C ALA A 89 -30.00 0.72 -17.74
N LEU A 90 -29.58 -0.44 -18.26
CA LEU A 90 -29.80 -0.79 -19.67
C LEU A 90 -31.28 -1.06 -19.98
N VAL A 91 -32.00 -1.75 -19.08
CA VAL A 91 -33.45 -1.93 -19.21
C VAL A 91 -34.15 -0.57 -19.16
N ALA A 92 -33.78 0.30 -18.21
CA ALA A 92 -34.31 1.65 -18.11
C ALA A 92 -34.09 2.43 -19.41
N GLN A 93 -32.88 2.38 -19.97
CA GLN A 93 -32.56 3.06 -21.21
C GLN A 93 -33.38 2.53 -22.38
N ALA A 94 -33.55 1.21 -22.50
CA ALA A 94 -34.42 0.61 -23.53
C ALA A 94 -35.88 1.08 -23.38
N THR A 95 -36.40 1.14 -22.15
CA THR A 95 -37.77 1.66 -21.91
C THR A 95 -37.90 3.14 -22.28
N ILE A 96 -36.86 3.95 -22.04
CA ILE A 96 -36.83 5.37 -22.41
C ILE A 96 -36.82 5.54 -23.93
N VAL A 97 -36.04 4.73 -24.66
CA VAL A 97 -36.04 4.74 -26.13
C VAL A 97 -37.43 4.43 -26.67
N CYS A 98 -38.10 3.38 -26.17
CA CYS A 98 -39.46 3.05 -26.56
C CYS A 98 -40.44 4.20 -26.25
N ARG A 99 -40.29 4.88 -25.11
CA ARG A 99 -41.10 6.05 -24.74
C ARG A 99 -40.89 7.23 -25.68
N PHE A 100 -39.67 7.50 -26.09
CA PHE A 100 -39.33 8.56 -27.04
C PHE A 100 -40.00 8.32 -28.40
N ILE A 101 -39.96 7.09 -28.90
CA ILE A 101 -40.67 6.70 -30.12
C ILE A 101 -42.18 6.90 -29.94
N TYR A 102 -42.76 6.46 -28.82
CA TYR A 102 -44.18 6.63 -28.55
C TYR A 102 -44.60 8.11 -28.46
N PHE A 103 -43.88 8.94 -27.69
CA PHE A 103 -44.22 10.35 -27.50
C PHE A 103 -44.04 11.18 -28.77
N SER A 104 -43.09 10.83 -29.63
CA SER A 104 -42.89 11.51 -30.92
C SER A 104 -44.00 11.22 -31.94
N HIS A 105 -44.60 10.03 -31.89
CA HIS A 105 -45.68 9.61 -32.80
C HIS A 105 -47.07 9.98 -32.28
N VAL A 106 -47.41 9.57 -31.05
CA VAL A 106 -48.76 9.74 -30.50
C VAL A 106 -49.02 11.15 -30.01
N ARG A 107 -47.96 11.88 -29.62
CA ARG A 107 -48.00 13.29 -29.19
C ARG A 107 -49.13 13.58 -28.19
N PRO A 108 -49.17 12.89 -27.04
CA PRO A 108 -50.12 13.20 -25.98
C PRO A 108 -49.95 14.66 -25.49
N GLU A 109 -50.93 15.18 -24.76
CA GLU A 109 -50.77 16.48 -24.09
C GLU A 109 -49.48 16.47 -23.26
N GLN A 110 -48.72 17.58 -23.34
CA GLN A 110 -47.42 17.73 -22.68
C GLN A 110 -46.32 16.73 -23.13
N TYR A 111 -46.39 16.17 -24.35
CA TYR A 111 -45.37 15.23 -24.85
C TYR A 111 -43.93 15.76 -24.76
N LEU A 112 -43.70 17.05 -24.98
CA LEU A 112 -42.38 17.69 -24.80
C LEU A 112 -41.85 17.57 -23.37
N HIS A 113 -42.72 17.77 -22.38
CA HIS A 113 -42.37 17.62 -20.97
C HIS A 113 -41.99 16.16 -20.66
N PHE A 114 -42.75 15.19 -21.18
CA PHE A 114 -42.41 13.77 -21.00
C PHE A 114 -41.09 13.37 -21.65
N ILE A 115 -40.75 13.94 -22.81
CA ILE A 115 -39.45 13.72 -23.47
C ILE A 115 -38.32 14.27 -22.59
N VAL A 116 -38.44 15.51 -22.11
CA VAL A 116 -37.43 16.15 -21.26
C VAL A 116 -37.28 15.41 -19.92
N LEU A 117 -38.38 15.00 -19.27
CA LEU A 117 -38.33 14.22 -18.02
C LEU A 117 -37.61 12.88 -18.18
N ASN A 118 -37.89 12.15 -19.26
CA ASN A 118 -37.21 10.87 -19.51
C ASN A 118 -35.73 11.12 -19.90
N GLN A 119 -35.39 12.24 -20.53
CA GLN A 119 -34.00 12.63 -20.77
C GLN A 119 -33.25 12.95 -19.47
N ILE A 120 -33.88 13.66 -18.53
CA ILE A 120 -33.34 13.88 -17.17
C ILE A 120 -33.15 12.55 -16.45
N THR A 121 -34.06 11.59 -16.65
CA THR A 121 -33.93 10.24 -16.08
C THR A 121 -32.69 9.52 -16.63
N SER A 122 -32.45 9.57 -17.94
CA SER A 122 -31.21 9.06 -18.56
C SER A 122 -29.97 9.74 -18.00
N LEU A 123 -30.00 11.06 -17.80
CA LEU A 123 -28.90 11.82 -17.18
C LEU A 123 -28.61 11.33 -15.75
N MET A 124 -29.64 11.17 -14.93
CA MET A 124 -29.49 10.66 -13.56
C MET A 124 -28.94 9.23 -13.54
N ALA A 125 -29.34 8.37 -14.47
CA ALA A 125 -28.78 7.02 -14.60
C ALA A 125 -27.27 7.07 -14.85
N VAL A 126 -26.79 7.96 -15.72
CA VAL A 126 -25.34 8.17 -15.96
C VAL A 126 -24.65 8.63 -14.68
N VAL A 127 -25.21 9.61 -13.96
CA VAL A 127 -24.64 10.11 -12.69
C VAL A 127 -24.46 8.97 -11.67
N PHE A 128 -25.49 8.15 -11.46
CA PHE A 128 -25.38 7.03 -10.52
C PHE A 128 -24.38 5.97 -10.98
N LEU A 129 -24.34 5.63 -12.27
CA LEU A 129 -23.36 4.68 -12.82
C LEU A 129 -21.92 5.17 -12.63
N VAL A 130 -21.69 6.47 -12.82
CA VAL A 130 -20.40 7.13 -12.57
C VAL A 130 -20.04 7.08 -11.08
N MET A 131 -20.98 7.42 -10.19
CA MET A 131 -20.76 7.33 -8.74
C MET A 131 -20.45 5.92 -8.25
N CYS A 132 -20.91 4.90 -8.97
CA CYS A 132 -20.65 3.48 -8.67
C CYS A 132 -19.38 2.97 -9.38
N PHE A 133 -18.62 3.83 -10.05
CA PHE A 133 -17.37 3.53 -10.77
C PHE A 133 -17.54 2.45 -11.86
N VAL A 134 -18.71 2.39 -12.49
CA VAL A 134 -18.99 1.44 -13.57
C VAL A 134 -18.20 1.81 -14.82
N LYS A 135 -17.56 0.82 -15.45
CA LYS A 135 -16.60 1.05 -16.54
C LYS A 135 -17.23 1.53 -17.85
N TYR A 136 -18.09 0.72 -18.47
CA TYR A 136 -18.56 0.96 -19.85
C TYR A 136 -20.02 1.38 -19.94
N THR A 137 -20.86 0.91 -19.01
CA THR A 137 -22.31 1.19 -19.01
C THR A 137 -22.67 2.68 -19.07
N PRO A 138 -22.02 3.62 -18.33
CA PRO A 138 -22.38 5.03 -18.43
C PRO A 138 -22.19 5.60 -19.84
N PHE A 139 -21.14 5.19 -20.56
CA PHE A 139 -20.90 5.61 -21.94
C PHE A 139 -22.00 5.08 -22.87
N VAL A 140 -22.35 3.79 -22.74
CA VAL A 140 -23.43 3.19 -23.55
C VAL A 140 -24.75 3.91 -23.32
N VAL A 141 -25.12 4.15 -22.06
CA VAL A 141 -26.36 4.85 -21.70
C VAL A 141 -26.35 6.28 -22.23
N ALA A 142 -25.25 7.03 -22.07
CA ALA A 142 -25.12 8.39 -22.57
C ALA A 142 -25.22 8.47 -24.10
N THR A 143 -24.51 7.61 -24.83
CA THR A 143 -24.56 7.59 -26.30
C THR A 143 -25.94 7.24 -26.82
N VAL A 144 -26.58 6.19 -26.29
CA VAL A 144 -27.95 5.82 -26.69
C VAL A 144 -28.94 6.94 -26.34
N SER A 145 -28.80 7.55 -25.17
CA SER A 145 -29.61 8.69 -24.72
C SER A 145 -29.51 9.87 -25.70
N LEU A 146 -28.30 10.30 -26.06
CA LEU A 146 -28.07 11.44 -26.95
C LEU A 146 -28.56 11.18 -28.37
N ILE A 147 -28.25 10.00 -28.93
CA ILE A 147 -28.71 9.62 -30.28
C ILE A 147 -30.23 9.63 -30.33
N THR A 148 -30.89 9.03 -29.35
CA THR A 148 -32.36 8.94 -29.33
C THR A 148 -32.99 10.33 -29.15
N TYR A 149 -32.47 11.15 -28.23
CA TYR A 149 -32.96 12.51 -28.01
C TYR A 149 -32.77 13.38 -29.25
N GLY A 150 -31.60 13.35 -29.88
CA GLY A 150 -31.31 14.08 -31.11
C GLY A 150 -32.18 13.64 -32.29
N SER A 151 -32.41 12.33 -32.42
CA SER A 151 -33.31 11.78 -33.45
C SER A 151 -34.74 12.28 -33.27
N VAL A 152 -35.24 12.28 -32.04
CA VAL A 152 -36.59 12.80 -31.71
C VAL A 152 -36.68 14.30 -31.92
N ALA A 153 -35.67 15.08 -31.51
CA ALA A 153 -35.63 16.53 -31.72
C ALA A 153 -35.64 16.89 -33.22
N THR A 154 -34.89 16.14 -34.03
CA THR A 154 -34.86 16.28 -35.50
C THR A 154 -36.22 15.94 -36.11
N TYR A 155 -36.82 14.82 -35.69
CA TYR A 155 -38.09 14.34 -36.23
C TYR A 155 -39.27 15.27 -35.90
N LEU A 156 -39.33 15.78 -34.67
CA LEU A 156 -40.38 16.69 -34.23
C LEU A 156 -40.25 18.11 -34.81
N LYS A 157 -39.04 18.50 -35.26
CA LYS A 157 -38.72 19.85 -35.73
C LYS A 157 -39.04 20.94 -34.70
N GLU A 158 -38.96 20.58 -33.42
CA GLU A 158 -39.27 21.46 -32.29
C GLU A 158 -38.01 22.21 -31.82
N PRO A 159 -37.95 23.55 -31.91
CA PRO A 159 -36.75 24.32 -31.59
C PRO A 159 -36.36 24.20 -30.11
N THR A 160 -37.35 24.06 -29.23
CA THR A 160 -37.15 23.87 -27.78
C THR A 160 -36.29 22.66 -27.47
N LEU A 161 -36.48 21.53 -28.17
CA LEU A 161 -35.68 20.31 -27.94
C LEU A 161 -34.24 20.48 -28.42
N TRP A 162 -34.03 21.18 -29.54
CA TRP A 162 -32.69 21.50 -30.04
C TRP A 162 -31.92 22.42 -29.10
N ASN A 163 -32.59 23.41 -28.49
CA ASN A 163 -31.96 24.29 -27.50
C ASN A 163 -31.42 23.49 -26.29
N PHE A 164 -32.14 22.45 -25.86
CA PHE A 164 -31.68 21.58 -24.77
C PHE A 164 -30.67 20.52 -25.20
N PHE A 165 -30.59 20.16 -26.49
CA PHE A 165 -29.67 19.15 -26.99
C PHE A 165 -28.21 19.48 -26.64
N GLY A 166 -27.78 20.72 -26.89
CA GLY A 166 -26.42 21.16 -26.57
C GLY A 166 -26.09 21.05 -25.08
N PHE A 167 -27.04 21.35 -24.20
CA PHE A 167 -26.90 21.17 -22.76
C PHE A 167 -26.70 19.69 -22.40
N PHE A 168 -27.58 18.80 -22.86
CA PHE A 168 -27.48 17.36 -22.57
C PHE A 168 -26.21 16.72 -23.13
N LEU A 169 -25.82 17.09 -24.36
CA LEU A 169 -24.57 16.65 -24.98
C LEU A 169 -23.36 17.02 -24.11
N SER A 170 -23.30 18.29 -23.69
CA SER A 170 -22.17 18.80 -22.89
C SER A 170 -22.09 18.12 -21.52
N ILE A 171 -23.20 18.06 -20.79
CA ILE A 171 -23.21 17.50 -19.42
C ILE A 171 -22.99 15.97 -19.42
N GLN A 172 -23.58 15.21 -20.34
CA GLN A 172 -23.37 13.76 -20.39
C GLN A 172 -21.95 13.39 -20.82
N THR A 173 -21.36 14.15 -21.76
CA THR A 173 -19.95 13.97 -22.14
C THR A 173 -19.03 14.26 -20.95
N PHE A 174 -19.24 15.39 -20.27
CA PHE A 174 -18.49 15.74 -19.06
C PHE A 174 -18.59 14.65 -17.99
N LEU A 175 -19.80 14.17 -17.68
CA LEU A 175 -20.01 13.12 -16.68
C LEU A 175 -19.31 11.80 -17.04
N CYS A 176 -19.30 11.42 -18.32
CA CYS A 176 -18.62 10.20 -18.75
C CYS A 176 -17.09 10.33 -18.63
N VAL A 177 -16.52 11.47 -19.04
CA VAL A 177 -15.09 11.76 -18.87
C VAL A 177 -14.71 11.76 -17.39
N LEU A 178 -15.50 12.46 -16.56
CA LEU A 178 -15.31 12.51 -15.11
C LEU A 178 -15.40 11.11 -14.49
N GLY A 179 -16.35 10.29 -14.94
CA GLY A 179 -16.51 8.94 -14.44
C GLY A 179 -15.32 8.03 -14.76
N GLU A 180 -14.74 8.14 -15.94
CA GLU A 180 -13.53 7.39 -16.28
C GLU A 180 -12.32 7.85 -15.46
N LEU A 181 -12.18 9.16 -15.22
CA LEU A 181 -11.14 9.72 -14.35
C LEU A 181 -11.30 9.22 -12.91
N LEU A 182 -12.51 9.30 -12.35
CA LEU A 182 -12.83 8.80 -11.00
C LEU A 182 -12.53 7.30 -10.89
N ARG A 183 -12.97 6.50 -11.87
CA ARG A 183 -12.72 5.06 -11.88
C ARG A 183 -11.23 4.74 -11.90
N ARG A 184 -10.44 5.44 -12.74
CA ARG A 184 -8.97 5.26 -12.78
C ARG A 184 -8.32 5.65 -11.47
N ASN A 185 -8.74 6.78 -10.88
CA ASN A 185 -8.22 7.24 -9.60
C ASN A 185 -8.49 6.20 -8.50
N VAL A 186 -9.73 5.71 -8.38
CA VAL A 186 -10.12 4.71 -7.39
C VAL A 186 -9.35 3.40 -7.58
N LEU A 187 -9.19 2.92 -8.82
CA LEU A 187 -8.43 1.71 -9.09
C LEU A 187 -6.94 1.89 -8.78
N ASN A 188 -6.36 3.05 -9.08
CA ASN A 188 -4.97 3.35 -8.75
C ASN A 188 -4.77 3.36 -7.24
N VAL A 189 -5.63 4.06 -6.50
CA VAL A 189 -5.59 4.11 -5.02
C VAL A 189 -5.75 2.72 -4.43
N GLN A 190 -6.66 1.89 -4.97
CA GLN A 190 -6.85 0.53 -4.49
C GLN A 190 -5.63 -0.36 -4.76
N THR A 191 -5.01 -0.20 -5.94
CA THR A 191 -3.79 -0.92 -6.32
C THR A 191 -2.62 -0.49 -5.45
N GLU A 192 -2.43 0.81 -5.25
CA GLU A 192 -1.39 1.38 -4.40
C GLU A 192 -1.56 0.93 -2.94
N ASN A 193 -2.78 1.01 -2.40
CA ASN A 193 -3.08 0.56 -1.04
C ASN A 193 -2.78 -0.94 -0.86
N SER A 194 -3.15 -1.77 -1.85
CA SER A 194 -2.84 -3.20 -1.80
C SER A 194 -1.33 -3.48 -1.87
N ASN A 195 -0.60 -2.71 -2.68
CA ASN A 195 0.84 -2.81 -2.81
C ASN A 195 1.54 -2.35 -1.52
N LEU A 196 1.09 -1.26 -0.91
CA LEU A 196 1.60 -0.76 0.37
C LEU A 196 1.44 -1.81 1.47
N HIS A 197 0.24 -2.36 1.66
CA HIS A 197 0.03 -3.46 2.62
C HIS A 197 0.92 -4.67 2.34
N HIS A 198 1.15 -4.97 1.06
CA HIS A 198 2.02 -6.08 0.68
C HIS A 198 3.50 -5.78 0.97
N ARG A 199 3.98 -4.55 0.74
CA ARG A 199 5.34 -4.09 1.08
C ARG A 199 5.55 -4.07 2.59
N GLU A 200 4.59 -3.54 3.34
CA GLU A 200 4.59 -3.55 4.81
C GLU A 200 4.69 -4.99 5.34
N THR A 201 3.87 -5.91 4.81
CA THR A 201 3.89 -7.32 5.24
C THR A 201 5.19 -8.02 4.87
N ARG A 202 5.76 -7.74 3.70
CA ARG A 202 7.07 -8.29 3.29
C ARG A 202 8.19 -7.75 4.17
N LEU A 203 8.16 -6.46 4.51
CA LEU A 203 9.12 -5.83 5.41
C LEU A 203 9.03 -6.43 6.82
N MET A 204 7.82 -6.53 7.38
CA MET A 204 7.59 -7.21 8.66
C MET A 204 8.11 -8.65 8.66
N ARG A 205 7.86 -9.40 7.58
CA ARG A 205 8.34 -10.78 7.46
C ARG A 205 9.87 -10.87 7.28
N ALA A 206 10.47 -9.98 6.48
CA ALA A 206 11.90 -9.97 6.21
C ALA A 206 12.71 -9.58 7.47
N VAL A 207 12.24 -8.60 8.23
CA VAL A 207 12.92 -8.14 9.45
C VAL A 207 12.51 -8.97 10.68
N ARG A 208 11.49 -9.85 10.57
CA ARG A 208 10.89 -10.64 11.67
C ARG A 208 10.42 -9.76 12.85
N LEU A 209 10.06 -8.51 12.56
CA LEU A 209 9.57 -7.53 13.50
C LEU A 209 8.06 -7.32 13.29
N ASN A 210 7.31 -7.15 14.37
CA ASN A 210 5.92 -6.69 14.34
C ASN A 210 5.86 -5.16 14.18
N GLY A 211 4.72 -4.61 13.77
CA GLY A 211 4.55 -3.17 13.52
C GLY A 211 5.03 -2.23 14.64
N ARG A 212 4.91 -2.65 15.92
CA ARG A 212 5.42 -1.89 17.09
C ARG A 212 6.95 -1.84 17.15
N GLU A 213 7.60 -2.95 16.81
CA GLU A 213 9.06 -3.04 16.77
C GLU A 213 9.66 -2.17 15.65
N MET A 214 8.94 -2.09 14.52
CA MET A 214 9.31 -1.24 13.39
C MET A 214 9.19 0.26 13.71
N GLU A 215 8.11 0.66 14.39
CA GLU A 215 7.93 2.06 14.83
C GLU A 215 9.00 2.48 15.84
N GLY A 216 9.33 1.60 16.80
CA GLY A 216 10.43 1.82 17.74
C GLY A 216 11.78 1.98 17.04
N TYR A 217 12.07 1.15 16.04
CA TYR A 217 13.30 1.23 15.25
C TYR A 217 13.38 2.52 14.41
N LEU A 218 12.29 2.91 13.73
CA LEU A 218 12.25 4.14 12.93
C LEU A 218 12.42 5.40 13.78
N ARG A 219 11.83 5.43 14.98
CA ARG A 219 12.03 6.54 15.93
C ARG A 219 13.47 6.62 16.44
N MET A 220 14.10 5.50 16.72
CA MET A 220 15.51 5.47 17.14
C MET A 220 16.45 5.85 15.99
N SER A 221 16.19 5.37 14.77
CA SER A 221 16.98 5.70 13.57
C SER A 221 16.83 7.16 13.11
N SER A 222 15.74 7.83 13.51
CA SER A 222 15.52 9.25 13.19
C SER A 222 16.26 10.20 14.14
N ASN A 223 16.93 9.70 15.18
CA ASN A 223 17.65 10.49 16.15
C ASN A 223 19.16 10.30 15.95
N ASP A 224 19.89 11.36 15.59
CA ASP A 224 21.31 11.28 15.17
C ASP A 224 22.27 10.88 16.31
N ASN A 225 21.82 10.96 17.57
CA ASN A 225 22.55 10.52 18.77
C ASN A 225 21.63 9.74 19.72
N PRO A 226 21.43 8.42 19.52
CA PRO A 226 20.60 7.61 20.40
C PRO A 226 21.19 7.52 21.81
N THR A 227 20.38 7.80 22.82
CA THR A 227 20.77 7.68 24.24
C THR A 227 20.61 6.24 24.75
N ALA A 228 21.19 5.94 25.92
CA ALA A 228 21.03 4.62 26.55
C ALA A 228 19.55 4.28 26.82
N ASP A 229 18.73 5.28 27.18
CA ASP A 229 17.28 5.09 27.38
C ASP A 229 16.56 4.76 26.06
N ASP A 230 17.02 5.31 24.93
CA ASP A 230 16.47 5.00 23.60
C ASP A 230 16.79 3.54 23.20
N ALA A 231 17.98 3.06 23.54
CA ALA A 231 18.35 1.67 23.34
C ALA A 231 17.51 0.73 24.22
N ASP A 232 17.35 1.03 25.51
CA ASP A 232 16.56 0.22 26.43
C ASP A 232 15.09 0.16 26.01
N ARG A 233 14.52 1.28 25.54
CA ARG A 233 13.15 1.31 24.97
C ARG A 233 13.03 0.50 23.69
N LEU A 234 14.02 0.55 22.79
CA LEU A 234 14.03 -0.30 21.60
C LEU A 234 14.03 -1.78 22.01
N PHE A 235 14.93 -2.17 22.91
CA PHE A 235 14.99 -3.54 23.40
C PHE A 235 13.68 -3.95 24.08
N ALA A 236 13.04 -3.09 24.88
CA ALA A 236 11.75 -3.37 25.51
C ALA A 236 10.60 -3.58 24.50
N MET A 237 10.67 -2.95 23.32
CA MET A 237 9.70 -3.15 22.24
C MET A 237 9.94 -4.45 21.45
N LEU A 238 11.19 -4.95 21.42
CA LEU A 238 11.57 -6.19 20.73
C LEU A 238 11.03 -7.44 21.44
N THR A 239 10.54 -8.41 20.68
CA THR A 239 10.17 -9.72 21.22
C THR A 239 11.41 -10.45 21.74
N PRO A 240 11.28 -11.37 22.73
CA PRO A 240 12.41 -12.09 23.30
C PRO A 240 13.26 -12.85 22.26
N LYS A 241 12.62 -13.31 21.18
CA LYS A 241 13.29 -13.98 20.06
C LYS A 241 14.11 -12.98 19.23
N SER A 242 13.55 -11.81 18.93
CA SER A 242 14.22 -10.73 18.20
C SER A 242 15.43 -10.19 18.99
N GLN A 243 15.27 -9.97 20.29
CA GLN A 243 16.36 -9.55 21.19
C GLN A 243 17.54 -10.54 21.15
N ARG A 244 17.27 -11.84 21.31
CA ARG A 244 18.32 -12.89 21.28
C ARG A 244 19.06 -12.93 19.94
N ASN A 245 18.33 -12.80 18.83
CA ASN A 245 18.93 -12.79 17.50
C ASN A 245 19.81 -11.54 17.28
N LEU A 246 19.34 -10.37 17.72
CA LEU A 246 20.09 -9.12 17.61
C LEU A 246 21.39 -9.17 18.43
N ILE A 247 21.32 -9.63 19.68
CA ILE A 247 22.49 -9.81 20.55
C ILE A 247 23.49 -10.78 19.91
N ASN A 248 23.02 -11.90 19.36
CA ASN A 248 23.90 -12.86 18.70
C ASN A 248 24.55 -12.30 17.42
N ALA A 249 23.82 -11.51 16.63
CA ALA A 249 24.36 -10.86 15.44
C ALA A 249 25.43 -9.82 15.82
N VAL A 250 25.18 -9.01 16.85
CA VAL A 250 26.15 -8.04 17.38
C VAL A 250 27.39 -8.77 17.92
N ARG A 251 27.22 -9.86 18.69
CA ARG A 251 28.33 -10.69 19.15
C ARG A 251 29.14 -11.27 18.00
N LEU A 252 28.49 -11.76 16.94
CA LEU A 252 29.17 -12.30 15.77
C LEU A 252 29.94 -11.22 15.01
N HIS A 253 29.36 -10.03 14.88
CA HIS A 253 30.00 -8.88 14.25
C HIS A 253 31.19 -8.39 15.06
N LEU A 254 31.02 -8.25 16.37
CA LEU A 254 32.09 -7.88 17.31
C LEU A 254 33.20 -8.93 17.31
N ARG A 255 32.85 -10.21 17.28
CA ARG A 255 33.83 -11.28 17.13
C ARG A 255 34.61 -11.12 15.84
N ARG A 256 33.97 -10.88 14.69
CA ARG A 256 34.67 -10.66 13.40
C ARG A 256 35.53 -9.39 13.34
N HIS A 257 35.15 -8.33 14.02
CA HIS A 257 35.91 -7.07 14.01
C HIS A 257 36.93 -6.94 15.13
N LEU A 258 36.81 -7.71 16.22
CA LEU A 258 37.83 -7.83 17.26
C LEU A 258 38.78 -9.01 17.02
N THR A 259 38.42 -9.99 16.17
CA THR A 259 39.33 -11.09 15.76
C THR A 259 40.33 -10.69 14.66
N ASP A 260 40.90 -9.48 14.76
CA ASP A 260 42.29 -9.24 14.32
C ASP A 260 43.29 -9.93 15.28
N ASP A 261 42.81 -10.70 16.27
CA ASP A 261 43.58 -11.59 17.15
C ASP A 261 44.48 -12.63 16.42
N CYS A 262 44.31 -12.84 15.10
CA CYS A 262 45.09 -13.82 14.33
C CYS A 262 46.46 -13.31 13.84
N ASP A 263 46.68 -12.01 13.72
CA ASP A 263 47.95 -11.49 13.18
C ASP A 263 49.08 -11.65 14.19
N LEU A 264 48.80 -11.41 15.47
CA LEU A 264 49.83 -11.46 16.51
C LEU A 264 50.28 -12.89 16.86
N ALA A 265 49.36 -13.86 16.85
CA ALA A 265 49.68 -15.27 17.02
C ALA A 265 50.51 -15.84 15.85
N ARG A 266 50.36 -15.24 14.65
CA ARG A 266 51.13 -15.59 13.47
C ARG A 266 52.53 -14.97 13.47
N LEU A 267 52.64 -13.69 13.85
CA LEU A 267 53.91 -12.96 13.99
C LEU A 267 54.80 -13.53 15.10
N PHE A 268 54.20 -13.95 16.20
CA PHE A 268 54.91 -14.40 17.40
C PHE A 268 54.44 -15.79 17.84
N PRO A 269 54.78 -16.85 17.08
CA PRO A 269 54.32 -18.22 17.38
C PRO A 269 54.87 -18.76 18.71
N MET A 270 55.89 -18.12 19.28
CA MET A 270 56.44 -18.44 20.60
C MET A 270 55.57 -17.96 21.78
N LEU A 271 54.58 -17.11 21.53
CA LEU A 271 53.67 -16.64 22.55
C LEU A 271 52.51 -17.62 22.74
N THR A 272 52.22 -17.90 24.00
CA THR A 272 51.03 -18.66 24.39
C THR A 272 49.78 -17.82 24.15
N LYS A 273 48.62 -18.48 24.02
CA LYS A 273 47.33 -17.80 23.84
C LYS A 273 47.09 -16.70 24.88
N SER A 274 47.41 -16.96 26.15
CA SER A 274 47.29 -15.96 27.21
C SER A 274 48.24 -14.77 27.06
N GLU A 275 49.42 -14.96 26.47
CA GLU A 275 50.37 -13.87 26.21
C GLU A 275 49.89 -13.03 25.02
N VAL A 276 49.33 -13.67 23.98
CA VAL A 276 48.69 -12.99 22.84
C VAL A 276 47.51 -12.13 23.31
N ASP A 277 46.64 -12.67 24.16
CA ASP A 277 45.49 -11.93 24.71
C ASP A 277 45.94 -10.68 25.48
N VAL A 278 47.02 -10.78 26.28
CA VAL A 278 47.60 -9.62 26.99
C VAL A 278 48.20 -8.61 26.02
N CYS A 279 48.92 -9.04 24.99
CA CYS A 279 49.47 -8.14 23.98
C CYS A 279 48.39 -7.39 23.19
N ASN A 280 47.30 -8.06 22.81
CA ASN A 280 46.18 -7.44 22.09
C ASN A 280 45.53 -6.33 22.94
N LEU A 281 45.37 -6.56 24.25
CA LEU A 281 44.83 -5.54 25.15
C LEU A 281 45.83 -4.38 25.39
N ILE A 282 47.14 -4.63 25.36
CA ILE A 282 48.16 -3.57 25.41
C ILE A 282 48.12 -2.70 24.14
N LEU A 283 47.94 -3.30 22.96
CA LEU A 283 47.77 -2.58 21.70
C LEU A 283 46.50 -1.72 21.69
N GLN A 284 45.48 -2.11 22.44
CA GLN A 284 44.22 -1.36 22.63
C GLN A 284 44.28 -0.29 23.73
N ASP A 285 45.47 0.09 24.21
CA ASP A 285 45.66 1.11 25.24
C ASP A 285 45.01 0.82 26.61
N LYS A 286 44.78 -0.46 26.93
CA LYS A 286 44.22 -0.85 28.23
C LYS A 286 45.27 -0.76 29.34
N LYS A 287 44.85 -0.26 30.50
CA LYS A 287 45.69 -0.19 31.71
C LYS A 287 45.80 -1.56 32.38
N MET A 288 46.85 -1.81 33.18
CA MET A 288 47.10 -3.12 33.79
C MET A 288 45.95 -3.65 34.64
N ASN A 289 45.24 -2.77 35.35
CA ASN A 289 44.05 -3.09 36.12
C ASN A 289 42.87 -3.52 35.24
N GLU A 290 42.64 -2.84 34.11
CA GLU A 290 41.60 -3.16 33.12
C GLU A 290 41.89 -4.50 32.43
N ILE A 291 43.16 -4.75 32.08
CA ILE A 291 43.61 -6.04 31.52
C ILE A 291 43.34 -7.17 32.51
N GLY A 292 43.65 -6.94 33.80
CA GLY A 292 43.38 -7.92 34.86
C GLY A 292 41.89 -8.25 34.98
N GLN A 293 41.02 -7.24 34.95
CA GLN A 293 39.57 -7.43 34.99
C GLN A 293 39.04 -8.17 33.76
N LEU A 294 39.52 -7.83 32.56
CA LEU A 294 39.07 -8.44 31.30
C LEU A 294 39.52 -9.90 31.12
N LEU A 295 40.65 -10.29 31.72
CA LEU A 295 41.21 -11.64 31.64
C LEU A 295 40.97 -12.48 32.90
N GLU A 296 40.20 -11.97 33.86
CA GLU A 296 39.97 -12.60 35.18
C GLU A 296 41.30 -12.93 35.92
N LYS A 297 42.27 -12.02 35.85
CA LYS A 297 43.61 -12.17 36.45
C LYS A 297 43.94 -11.01 37.40
N SER A 298 44.76 -11.28 38.40
CA SER A 298 45.30 -10.22 39.25
C SER A 298 46.25 -9.31 38.45
N GLU A 299 46.28 -8.03 38.78
CA GLU A 299 47.19 -7.05 38.16
C GLU A 299 48.67 -7.48 38.25
N LYS A 300 49.04 -8.13 39.37
CA LYS A 300 50.38 -8.72 39.57
C LYS A 300 50.68 -9.80 38.52
N ASN A 301 49.72 -10.68 38.23
CA ASN A 301 49.87 -11.72 37.21
C ASN A 301 50.02 -11.10 35.80
N VAL A 302 49.29 -10.03 35.49
CA VAL A 302 49.45 -9.30 34.23
C VAL A 302 50.86 -8.71 34.10
N GLY A 303 51.41 -8.17 35.18
CA GLY A 303 52.79 -7.67 35.21
C GLY A 303 53.84 -8.76 34.94
N VAL A 304 53.65 -9.95 35.52
CA VAL A 304 54.52 -11.12 35.29
C VAL A 304 54.43 -11.58 33.83
N VAL A 305 53.22 -11.67 33.27
CA VAL A 305 53.02 -12.03 31.86
C VAL A 305 53.68 -11.00 30.93
N ARG A 306 53.56 -9.70 31.23
CA ARG A 306 54.23 -8.63 30.48
C ARG A 306 55.76 -8.80 30.50
N ALA A 307 56.34 -9.18 31.63
CA ALA A 307 57.77 -9.45 31.74
C ALA A 307 58.19 -10.69 30.93
N HIS A 308 57.38 -11.76 30.94
CA HIS A 308 57.62 -12.95 30.12
C HIS A 308 57.56 -12.63 28.62
N ILE A 309 56.57 -11.85 28.20
CA ILE A 309 56.45 -11.37 26.81
C ILE A 309 57.72 -10.60 26.41
N ARG A 310 58.16 -9.62 27.22
CA ARG A 310 59.36 -8.83 26.94
C ARG A 310 60.60 -9.71 26.77
N LYS A 311 60.74 -10.74 27.62
CA LYS A 311 61.86 -11.69 27.54
C LYS A 311 61.79 -12.58 26.30
N LYS A 312 60.59 -13.03 25.91
CA LYS A 312 60.40 -13.90 24.73
C LYS A 312 60.55 -13.16 23.41
N LEU A 313 60.20 -11.87 23.38
CA LEU A 313 60.30 -11.01 22.21
C LEU A 313 61.61 -10.22 22.13
N ASP A 314 62.52 -10.44 23.08
CA ASP A 314 63.81 -9.76 23.21
C ASP A 314 63.70 -8.22 23.13
N VAL A 315 62.73 -7.65 23.86
CA VAL A 315 62.45 -6.21 23.81
C VAL A 315 63.56 -5.43 24.53
N PRO A 316 64.22 -4.46 23.88
CA PRO A 316 65.33 -3.71 24.47
C PRO A 316 64.99 -3.05 25.81
N GLN A 317 65.98 -2.94 26.70
CA GLN A 317 65.81 -2.23 27.97
C GLN A 317 65.50 -0.75 27.72
N GLY A 318 64.43 -0.23 28.34
CA GLY A 318 63.94 1.14 28.15
C GLY A 318 62.93 1.32 27.01
N TYR A 319 62.69 0.32 26.17
CA TYR A 319 61.72 0.41 25.07
C TYR A 319 60.31 0.00 25.52
N GLU A 320 59.29 0.81 25.21
CA GLU A 320 57.90 0.50 25.59
C GLU A 320 57.35 -0.69 24.80
N LEU A 321 56.74 -1.64 25.50
CA LEU A 321 56.26 -2.88 24.87
C LEU A 321 55.20 -2.61 23.81
N LYS A 322 54.36 -1.60 24.02
CA LYS A 322 53.34 -1.21 23.04
C LYS A 322 53.98 -0.74 21.73
N GLN A 323 54.97 0.16 21.81
CA GLN A 323 55.66 0.71 20.64
C GLN A 323 56.32 -0.39 19.82
N PHE A 324 56.99 -1.32 20.50
CA PHE A 324 57.58 -2.50 19.87
C PHE A 324 56.57 -3.36 19.10
N LEU A 325 55.41 -3.63 19.71
CA LEU A 325 54.38 -4.45 19.09
C LEU A 325 53.75 -3.74 17.88
N THR A 326 53.51 -2.44 17.99
CA THR A 326 52.98 -1.61 16.87
C THR A 326 53.95 -1.58 15.70
N GLU A 327 55.25 -1.35 15.95
CA GLU A 327 56.29 -1.32 14.91
C GLU A 327 56.37 -2.66 14.16
N LYS A 328 56.31 -3.79 14.88
CA LYS A 328 56.34 -5.12 14.25
C LYS A 328 55.10 -5.44 13.42
N LEU A 329 53.93 -4.91 13.81
CA LEU A 329 52.70 -5.03 13.02
C LEU A 329 52.74 -4.15 11.76
N GLU A 330 53.38 -2.98 11.82
CA GLU A 330 53.58 -2.11 10.67
C GLU A 330 54.60 -2.69 9.67
N ASP A 331 55.69 -3.30 10.16
CA ASP A 331 56.67 -4.04 9.36
C ASP A 331 56.02 -5.19 8.58
N GLU A 332 55.16 -5.99 9.23
CA GLU A 332 54.45 -7.10 8.58
C GLU A 332 53.49 -6.59 7.50
N LYS A 333 52.73 -5.53 7.80
CA LYS A 333 51.81 -4.91 6.84
C LYS A 333 52.56 -4.35 5.63
N THR A 334 53.72 -3.74 5.83
CA THR A 334 54.56 -3.21 4.74
C THR A 334 55.17 -4.33 3.89
N GLY A 335 55.66 -5.41 4.50
CA GLY A 335 56.15 -6.60 3.80
C GLY A 335 55.06 -7.35 3.02
N SER A 336 53.84 -7.41 3.56
CA SER A 336 52.66 -7.99 2.90
C SER A 336 52.21 -7.16 1.69
N ILE A 337 52.34 -5.83 1.75
CA ILE A 337 52.07 -4.94 0.62
C ILE A 337 53.13 -5.10 -0.48
N ILE A 338 54.41 -5.14 -0.12
CA ILE A 338 55.52 -5.29 -1.10
C ILE A 338 55.47 -6.67 -1.79
N SER A 339 55.15 -7.74 -1.07
CA SER A 339 54.97 -9.08 -1.66
C SER A 339 53.76 -9.17 -2.60
N ARG A 340 52.65 -8.46 -2.28
CA ARG A 340 51.49 -8.37 -3.19
C ARG A 340 51.79 -7.54 -4.45
N VAL A 341 52.61 -6.49 -4.35
CA VAL A 341 53.01 -5.64 -5.50
C VAL A 341 54.01 -6.36 -6.41
N THR A 342 54.99 -7.06 -5.85
CA THR A 342 55.97 -7.85 -6.62
C THR A 342 55.33 -9.05 -7.33
N HIS A 343 54.37 -9.72 -6.70
CA HIS A 343 53.61 -10.81 -7.34
C HIS A 343 52.66 -10.32 -8.46
N LYS A 344 52.22 -9.05 -8.41
CA LYS A 344 51.47 -8.41 -9.49
C LYS A 344 52.37 -8.04 -10.68
N HIS A 345 53.60 -7.61 -10.42
CA HIS A 345 54.58 -7.29 -11.47
C HIS A 345 55.14 -8.52 -12.19
N SER A 346 55.31 -9.67 -11.52
CA SER A 346 55.74 -10.92 -12.19
C SER A 346 54.66 -11.49 -13.11
N LYS A 347 53.37 -11.37 -12.75
CA LYS A 347 52.24 -11.76 -13.60
C LYS A 347 52.09 -10.90 -14.86
N ILE A 348 52.50 -9.64 -14.82
CA ILE A 348 52.44 -8.74 -15.99
C ILE A 348 53.61 -9.00 -16.97
N ARG A 349 54.77 -9.49 -16.50
CA ARG A 349 55.91 -9.85 -17.35
C ARG A 349 55.79 -11.21 -18.03
N SER A 350 54.95 -12.11 -17.52
CA SER A 350 54.68 -13.42 -18.15
C SER A 350 53.59 -13.38 -19.23
N ASN A 351 52.99 -12.21 -19.47
CA ASN A 351 51.87 -12.05 -20.40
C ASN A 351 52.18 -11.01 -21.50
N LYS A 352 53.46 -10.87 -21.84
CA LYS A 352 53.94 -10.04 -22.95
C LYS A 352 54.69 -10.89 -23.96
#